data_AF-A0A7J0CVK9-F1
#
_entry.id   AF-A0A7J0CVK9-F1
#
_cell.length_a   1.000
_cell.length_b   1.000
_cell.length_c   1.000
_cell.angle_alpha   90.00
_cell.angle_beta   90.00
_cell.angle_gamma   90.00
#
_symmetry.space_group_name_H-M   'P 1'
#
loop_
_entity.id
_entity.type
_entity.pdbx_description
1 polymer ?
#
loop_
_entity_poly.entity_id
_entity_poly.type
_entity_poly.pdbx_seq_one_letter_code
_entity_poly.pdbx_strand_id
1 'polypeptide(L)'
;MPWAGPLGRAVVDALDIARDGGSYPWSFSGVMGLAERCLDPAEADRLEVLTATPDEQEDASPGAGGYWSEAFQRLVSTLRLRAAMEAELT
;
A
#
# COMPACT_ATOMS: atom_id res chain seq x y z
N MET A 1 -10.21 5.25 -14.42
CA MET A 1 -8.89 5.86 -14.73
C MET A 1 -8.05 5.82 -13.46
N PRO A 2 -6.82 5.29 -13.53
CA PRO A 2 -5.89 5.39 -12.41
C PRO A 2 -5.58 6.87 -12.10
N TRP A 3 -5.14 7.14 -10.88
CA TRP A 3 -4.56 8.42 -10.51
C TRP A 3 -3.39 8.75 -11.43
N ALA A 4 -3.18 10.05 -11.66
CA ALA A 4 -1.96 10.48 -12.30
C ALA A 4 -0.75 10.02 -11.48
N GLY A 5 0.33 9.60 -12.15
CA GLY A 5 1.53 9.04 -11.51
C GLY A 5 2.06 9.85 -10.30
N PRO A 6 2.16 11.19 -10.38
CA PRO A 6 2.60 12.00 -9.23
C PRO A 6 1.68 11.89 -8.00
N LEU A 7 0.35 11.79 -8.21
CA LEU A 7 -0.61 11.65 -7.11
C LEU A 7 -0.51 10.25 -6.48
N GLY A 8 -0.41 9.20 -7.29
CA GLY A 8 -0.23 7.84 -6.80
C GLY A 8 1.02 7.71 -5.92
N ARG A 9 2.15 8.26 -6.39
CA ARG A 9 3.40 8.30 -5.61
C ARG A 9 3.24 9.06 -4.30
N ALA A 10 2.69 10.28 -4.32
CA ALA A 10 2.51 11.07 -3.11
C ALA A 10 1.61 10.37 -2.06
N VAL A 11 0.58 9.62 -2.49
CA VAL A 11 -0.26 8.84 -1.58
C VAL A 11 0.52 7.66 -0.99
N VAL A 12 1.29 6.94 -1.79
CA VAL A 12 2.12 5.81 -1.31
C VAL A 12 3.19 6.31 -0.36
N ASP A 13 3.86 7.43 -0.67
CA ASP A 13 4.86 8.04 0.20
C ASP A 13 4.25 8.45 1.56
N ALA A 14 3.04 9.02 1.55
CA ALA A 14 2.35 9.38 2.79
C ALA A 14 1.96 8.15 3.64
N LEU A 15 1.60 7.04 2.99
CA LEU A 15 1.32 5.77 3.68
C LEU A 15 2.59 5.15 4.25
N ASP A 16 3.71 5.23 3.53
CA ASP A 16 5.01 4.74 4.00
C ASP A 16 5.50 5.56 5.20
N ILE A 17 5.36 6.89 5.17
CA ILE A 17 5.64 7.75 6.33
C ILE A 17 4.78 7.38 7.54
N ALA A 18 3.49 7.07 7.34
CA ALA A 18 2.60 6.64 8.41
C ALA A 18 2.99 5.27 9.00
N ARG A 19 3.43 4.35 8.13
CA ARG A 19 3.98 3.03 8.47
C ARG A 19 5.25 3.18 9.31
N ASP A 20 6.21 3.95 8.82
CA ASP A 20 7.49 4.19 9.48
C ASP A 20 7.33 4.93 10.81
N GLY A 21 6.29 5.77 10.94
CA GLY A 21 5.95 6.45 12.19
C GLY A 21 5.13 5.61 13.19
N GLY A 22 4.94 4.31 12.95
CA GLY A 22 4.26 3.41 13.88
C GLY A 22 2.77 3.67 14.06
N SER A 23 2.13 4.40 13.14
CA SER A 23 0.70 4.70 13.19
C SER A 23 -0.14 3.43 13.00
N TYR A 24 -1.39 3.42 13.46
CA TYR A 24 -2.26 2.25 13.26
C TYR A 24 -2.86 2.25 11.83
N PRO A 25 -2.74 1.15 11.04
CA PRO A 25 -3.18 1.13 9.64
C PRO A 25 -4.66 1.45 9.42
N TRP A 26 -5.54 1.10 10.37
CA TRP A 26 -6.99 1.27 10.23
C TRP A 26 -7.43 2.73 10.19
N SER A 27 -6.63 3.66 10.72
CA SER A 27 -6.85 5.09 10.55
C SER A 27 -6.76 5.53 9.08
N PHE A 28 -6.16 4.68 8.22
CA PHE A 28 -5.92 4.93 6.81
C PHE A 28 -6.74 4.00 5.88
N SER A 29 -7.65 3.18 6.40
CA SER A 29 -8.43 2.23 5.58
C SER A 29 -9.16 2.89 4.42
N GLY A 30 -9.65 4.12 4.60
CA GLY A 30 -10.30 4.88 3.53
C GLY A 30 -9.38 5.20 2.34
N VAL A 31 -8.15 5.64 2.62
CA VAL A 31 -7.16 5.94 1.57
C VAL A 31 -6.58 4.66 0.98
N MET A 32 -6.39 3.60 1.77
CA MET A 32 -6.00 2.28 1.27
C MET A 32 -7.01 1.73 0.26
N GLY A 33 -8.32 1.78 0.58
CA GLY A 33 -9.37 1.37 -0.35
C GLY A 33 -9.52 2.25 -1.59
N LEU A 34 -9.01 3.50 -1.56
CA LEU A 34 -8.84 4.32 -2.76
C LEU A 34 -7.62 3.86 -3.56
N ALA A 35 -6.47 3.64 -2.90
CA ALA A 35 -5.24 3.18 -3.53
C ALA A 35 -5.44 1.86 -4.30
N GLU A 36 -6.15 0.88 -3.73
CA GLU A 36 -6.47 -0.39 -4.39
C GLU A 36 -7.18 -0.22 -5.75
N ARG A 37 -8.03 0.81 -5.89
CA ARG A 37 -8.83 1.06 -7.10
C ARG A 37 -8.19 2.08 -8.04
N CYS A 38 -7.43 3.02 -7.49
CA CYS A 38 -6.93 4.18 -8.21
C CYS A 38 -5.44 4.10 -8.54
N LEU A 39 -4.65 3.24 -7.90
CA LEU A 39 -3.29 2.99 -8.38
C LEU A 39 -3.30 2.23 -9.71
N ASP A 40 -2.29 2.53 -10.52
CA ASP A 40 -1.94 1.76 -11.72
C ASP A 40 -1.47 0.36 -11.29
N PRO A 41 -2.08 -0.72 -11.82
CA PRO A 41 -1.68 -2.09 -11.51
C PRO A 41 -0.19 -2.38 -11.75
N ALA A 42 0.45 -1.68 -12.69
CA ALA A 42 1.87 -1.83 -13.00
C ALA A 42 2.81 -1.37 -11.87
N GLU A 43 2.31 -0.65 -10.87
CA GLU A 43 3.11 -0.20 -9.72
C GLU A 43 3.30 -1.30 -8.66
N ALA A 44 2.63 -2.45 -8.78
CA ALA A 44 2.64 -3.52 -7.77
C ALA A 44 4.06 -3.92 -7.32
N ASP A 45 4.97 -4.13 -8.27
CA ASP A 45 6.34 -4.57 -7.96
C ASP A 45 7.17 -3.49 -7.26
N ARG A 46 6.87 -2.21 -7.48
CA ARG A 46 7.53 -1.12 -6.74
C ARG A 46 7.07 -1.07 -5.29
N LEU A 47 5.81 -1.40 -5.02
CA LEU A 47 5.23 -1.40 -3.68
C LEU A 47 5.60 -2.65 -2.87
N GLU A 48 6.16 -3.69 -3.49
CA GLU A 48 6.57 -4.93 -2.80
C GLU A 48 7.50 -4.65 -1.60
N VAL A 49 8.38 -3.66 -1.70
CA VAL A 49 9.31 -3.30 -0.61
C VAL A 49 8.59 -2.87 0.67
N LEU A 50 7.37 -2.32 0.55
CA LEU A 50 6.56 -1.85 1.69
C LEU A 50 5.86 -3.00 2.43
N THR A 51 5.92 -4.22 1.89
CA THR A 51 5.37 -5.42 2.53
C THR A 51 6.26 -5.96 3.65
N ALA A 52 7.49 -5.46 3.78
CA ALA A 52 8.34 -5.83 4.90
C ALA A 52 7.77 -5.27 6.22
N THR A 53 7.89 -6.04 7.30
CA THR A 53 7.59 -5.54 8.64
C THR A 53 8.59 -4.44 9.00
N PRO A 54 8.16 -3.19 9.26
CA PRO A 54 9.05 -2.15 9.74
C PRO A 54 9.53 -2.48 11.16
N ASP A 55 10.70 -1.97 11.53
CA ASP A 55 11.23 -2.08 12.89
C ASP A 55 10.28 -1.42 13.89
N GLU A 56 10.08 -2.05 15.05
CA GLU A 56 9.22 -1.49 16.08
C GLU A 56 9.86 -0.25 16.70
N GLN A 57 9.12 0.87 16.67
CA GLN A 57 9.49 2.09 17.37
C GLN A 57 8.92 2.10 18.80
N GLU A 58 9.61 2.78 19.71
CA GLU A 58 9.26 2.86 21.14
C GLU A 58 7.86 3.43 21.39
N ASP A 59 7.39 4.34 20.52
CA ASP A 59 6.07 4.97 20.57
C ASP A 59 5.05 4.37 19.56
N ALA A 60 5.40 3.26 18.89
CA ALA A 60 4.51 2.64 17.90
C ALA A 60 3.28 2.03 18.57
N SER A 61 2.16 2.01 17.83
CA SER A 61 1.01 1.22 18.27
C SER A 61 1.39 -0.28 18.31
N PRO A 62 0.99 -1.04 19.34
CA PRO A 62 1.38 -2.44 19.49
C PRO A 62 1.04 -3.28 18.26
N GLY A 63 2.03 -3.99 17.71
CA GLY A 63 1.87 -4.83 16.51
C GLY A 63 1.61 -4.07 15.20
N ALA A 64 1.70 -2.74 15.19
CA ALA A 64 1.44 -1.93 14.00
C ALA A 64 2.27 -2.36 12.79
N GLY A 65 3.55 -2.73 12.99
CA GLY A 65 4.42 -3.17 11.91
C GLY A 65 3.88 -4.42 11.18
N GLY A 66 3.42 -5.42 11.92
CA GLY A 66 2.82 -6.63 11.32
C GLY A 66 1.54 -6.32 10.54
N TYR A 67 0.71 -5.44 11.09
CA TYR A 67 -0.52 -5.01 10.41
C TYR A 67 -0.26 -4.16 9.16
N TRP A 68 0.76 -3.30 9.17
CA TRP A 68 1.19 -2.57 7.97
C TRP A 68 1.72 -3.51 6.89
N SER A 69 2.56 -4.48 7.28
CA SER A 69 3.03 -5.54 6.38
C SER A 69 1.84 -6.24 5.71
N GLU A 70 0.86 -6.70 6.49
CA GLU A 70 -0.34 -7.35 5.93
C GLU A 70 -1.14 -6.40 5.01
N ALA A 71 -1.33 -5.15 5.41
CA ALA A 71 -2.08 -4.18 4.62
C ALA A 71 -1.44 -3.93 3.24
N PHE A 72 -0.11 -3.76 3.18
CA PHE A 72 0.62 -3.62 1.93
C PHE A 72 0.64 -4.90 1.11
N GLN A 73 0.75 -6.09 1.73
CA GLN A 73 0.65 -7.37 1.04
C GLN A 73 -0.70 -7.52 0.31
N ARG A 74 -1.80 -7.13 0.96
CA ARG A 74 -3.15 -7.14 0.36
C ARG A 74 -3.28 -6.17 -0.79
N LEU A 75 -2.73 -4.96 -0.65
CA LEU A 75 -2.73 -3.95 -1.71
C LEU A 75 -1.95 -4.45 -2.93
N VAL A 76 -0.71 -4.93 -2.74
CA VAL A 76 0.13 -5.46 -3.82
C VAL A 76 -0.52 -6.66 -4.51
N SER A 77 -1.09 -7.58 -3.75
CA SER A 77 -1.82 -8.73 -4.29
C SER A 77 -3.00 -8.30 -5.16
N THR A 78 -3.74 -7.28 -4.73
CA THR A 78 -4.86 -6.71 -5.50
C THR A 78 -4.38 -6.07 -6.81
N LEU A 79 -3.28 -5.31 -6.78
CA LEU A 79 -2.71 -4.71 -7.99
C LEU A 79 -2.22 -5.78 -8.97
N ARG A 80 -1.54 -6.83 -8.49
CA ARG A 80 -1.12 -7.96 -9.34
C ARG A 80 -2.29 -8.67 -9.99
N LEU A 81 -3.36 -8.92 -9.23
CA LEU A 81 -4.57 -9.53 -9.77
C LEU A 81 -5.18 -8.66 -10.87
N ARG A 82 -5.29 -7.35 -10.64
CA ARG A 82 -5.80 -6.40 -11.65
C ARG A 82 -4.91 -6.38 -12.90
N ALA A 83 -3.59 -6.36 -12.74
CA ALA A 83 -2.65 -6.41 -13.87
C ALA A 83 -2.81 -7.69 -14.69
N ALA A 84 -2.96 -8.83 -14.03
CA ALA A 84 -3.23 -10.10 -14.71
C ALA A 84 -4.56 -10.07 -15.46
N MET A 85 -5.63 -9.55 -14.84
CA MET A 85 -6.92 -9.40 -15.52
C MET A 85 -6.84 -8.46 -16.74
N GLU A 86 -6.10 -7.36 -16.67
CA GLU A 86 -5.90 -6.45 -17.80
C GLU A 86 -5.13 -7.12 -18.95
N ALA A 87 -4.14 -7.97 -18.64
CA ALA A 87 -3.39 -8.75 -19.62
C ALA A 87 -4.26 -9.78 -20.35
N GLU A 88 -5.25 -10.39 -19.69
CA GLU A 88 -6.18 -11.33 -20.32
C GLU A 88 -7.23 -10.66 -21.22
N LEU A 89 -7.42 -9.33 -21.09
CA LEU A 89 -8.40 -8.56 -21.86
C LEU A 89 -7.80 -7.91 -23.13
N THR A 90 -6.50 -8.07 -23.36
CA THR A 90 -5.74 -7.46 -24.47
C THR A 90 -5.30 -8.53 -25.46
#